data_AF-A0A3P8M1S2-F1
#
_entry.id   AF-A0A3P8M1S2-F1
#
_cell.length_a   1.000
_cell.length_b   1.000
_cell.length_c   1.000
_cell.angle_alpha   90.00
_cell.angle_beta   90.00
_cell.angle_gamma   90.00
#
_symmetry.space_group_name_H-M   'P 1'
#
loop_
_entity.id
_entity.type
_entity.pdbx_description
1 polymer ?
#
loop_
_entity_poly.entity_id
_entity_poly.type
_entity_poly.pdbx_seq_one_letter_code
_entity_poly.pdbx_strand_id
1 'polypeptide(L)'
;MKRVVEIVESCNQLPVHPRHPWAGSLAYTAFSGSHQDAIKKGFDARRPGEVWQMPYLPVDPQDIGCSYEAVIRVNSQSGKSGSAWLIEQNHGLKLPRMLQQDFQPARTARNR
;
A
#
# COMPACT_ATOMS: atom_id res chain seq x y z
N MET A 1 -11.75 9.98 -12.71
CA MET A 1 -10.38 10.52 -12.80
C MET A 1 -9.59 9.91 -13.95
N LYS A 2 -9.43 8.57 -14.04
CA LYS A 2 -8.65 7.90 -15.10
C LYS A 2 -8.95 8.42 -16.53
N ARG A 3 -10.23 8.44 -16.92
CA ARG A 3 -10.66 8.99 -18.22
C ARG A 3 -10.24 10.45 -18.47
N VAL A 4 -10.23 11.29 -17.43
CA VAL A 4 -9.81 12.69 -17.56
C VAL A 4 -8.32 12.77 -17.82
N VAL A 5 -7.52 12.01 -17.09
CA VAL A 5 -6.06 11.89 -17.31
C VAL A 5 -5.78 11.42 -18.73
N GLU A 6 -6.42 10.32 -19.17
CA GLU A 6 -6.27 9.79 -20.52
C GLU A 6 -6.54 10.85 -21.60
N ILE A 7 -7.64 11.60 -21.47
CA ILE A 7 -7.98 12.68 -22.41
C ILE A 7 -6.92 13.78 -22.39
N VAL A 8 -6.55 14.27 -21.20
CA VAL A 8 -5.56 15.36 -21.06
C VAL A 8 -4.20 14.96 -21.63
N GLU A 9 -3.73 13.75 -21.35
CA GLU A 9 -2.48 13.22 -21.90
C GLU A 9 -2.56 13.07 -23.42
N SER A 10 -3.70 12.59 -23.95
CA SER A 10 -3.91 12.43 -25.39
C SER A 10 -3.95 13.77 -26.14
N CYS A 11 -4.55 14.81 -25.55
CA CYS A 11 -4.66 16.13 -26.18
C CYS A 11 -3.34 16.90 -26.12
N ASN A 12 -2.65 16.84 -24.98
CA ASN A 12 -1.47 17.67 -24.73
C ASN A 12 -0.16 16.97 -25.09
N GLN A 13 -0.18 15.67 -25.36
CA GLN A 13 1.02 14.86 -25.61
C GLN A 13 2.05 14.96 -24.47
N LEU A 14 1.56 15.18 -23.25
CA LEU A 14 2.36 15.34 -22.04
C LEU A 14 1.77 14.49 -20.93
N PRO A 15 2.58 13.69 -20.23
CA PRO A 15 2.09 12.85 -19.15
C PRO A 15 1.72 13.69 -17.92
N VAL A 16 0.71 13.24 -17.18
CA VAL A 16 0.40 13.75 -15.86
C VAL A 16 1.47 13.27 -14.88
N HIS A 17 2.04 14.20 -14.12
CA HIS A 17 3.10 13.87 -13.17
C HIS A 17 2.61 12.86 -12.12
N PRO A 18 3.40 11.83 -11.73
CA PRO A 18 2.97 10.81 -10.77
C PRO A 18 2.51 11.35 -9.40
N ARG A 19 2.99 12.54 -9.01
CA ARG A 19 2.59 13.23 -7.76
C ARG A 19 1.60 14.38 -7.98
N HIS A 20 1.02 14.49 -9.17
CA HIS A 20 0.02 15.51 -9.45
C HIS A 20 -1.17 15.31 -8.50
N PRO A 21 -1.68 16.37 -7.84
CA PRO A 21 -2.81 16.24 -6.94
C PRO A 21 -3.99 15.55 -7.63
N TRP A 22 -4.58 14.58 -6.94
CA TRP A 22 -5.72 13.78 -7.39
C TRP A 22 -5.50 12.80 -8.55
N ALA A 23 -4.76 13.22 -9.56
CA ALA A 23 -4.64 12.54 -10.85
C ALA A 23 -3.34 11.74 -11.01
N GLY A 24 -2.33 12.05 -10.19
CA GLY A 24 -1.05 11.37 -10.22
C GLY A 24 -1.19 9.91 -9.79
N SER A 25 -0.44 9.02 -10.44
CA SER A 25 -0.47 7.57 -10.16
C SER A 25 -0.07 7.21 -8.73
N LEU A 26 0.64 8.09 -8.01
CA LEU A 26 1.06 7.89 -6.62
C LEU A 26 0.18 8.63 -5.60
N ALA A 27 -0.88 9.31 -6.04
CA ALA A 27 -1.71 10.17 -5.17
C ALA A 27 -2.42 9.40 -4.04
N TYR A 28 -2.71 8.11 -4.25
CA TYR A 28 -3.42 7.25 -3.29
C TYR A 28 -2.59 6.02 -2.89
N THR A 29 -1.27 6.15 -2.91
CA THR A 29 -0.35 5.06 -2.61
C THR A 29 0.29 5.27 -1.24
N ALA A 30 0.20 4.27 -0.36
CA ALA A 30 0.91 4.26 0.91
C ALA A 30 2.13 3.33 0.84
N PHE A 31 3.33 3.91 1.00
CA PHE A 31 4.60 3.16 1.01
C PHE A 31 5.08 2.80 2.43
N SER A 32 4.60 3.51 3.45
CA SER A 32 4.97 3.23 4.84
C SER A 32 4.05 2.19 5.45
N GLY A 33 4.61 1.18 6.11
CA GLY A 33 3.83 0.19 6.86
C GLY A 33 2.97 0.82 7.96
N SER A 34 3.41 1.90 8.61
CA SER A 34 2.59 2.61 9.61
C SER A 34 1.39 3.31 8.98
N HIS A 35 1.54 3.88 7.78
CA HIS A 35 0.41 4.48 7.06
C HIS A 35 -0.57 3.39 6.61
N GLN A 36 -0.05 2.27 6.09
CA GLN A 36 -0.86 1.12 5.68
C GLN A 36 -1.68 0.55 6.85
N ASP A 37 -1.07 0.40 8.03
CA ASP A 37 -1.76 -0.06 9.25
C ASP A 37 -2.87 0.91 9.70
N ALA A 38 -2.59 2.22 9.70
CA ALA A 38 -3.57 3.24 10.05
C ALA A 38 -4.75 3.28 9.07
N ILE A 39 -4.47 3.17 7.76
CA ILE A 39 -5.50 3.10 6.71
C ILE A 39 -6.34 1.83 6.88
N LYS A 40 -5.70 0.68 7.13
CA LYS A 40 -6.41 -0.58 7.38
C LYS A 40 -7.38 -0.47 8.56
N LYS A 41 -6.92 0.07 9.69
CA LYS A 41 -7.77 0.31 10.88
C LYS A 41 -8.91 1.27 10.57
N GLY A 42 -8.66 2.29 9.75
CA GLY A 42 -9.70 3.21 9.27
C GLY A 42 -10.77 2.50 8.45
N PHE A 43 -10.39 1.60 7.55
CA PHE A 43 -11.34 0.79 6.78
C PHE A 43 -12.11 -0.19 7.66
N ASP A 44 -11.45 -0.86 8.61
CA ASP A 44 -12.07 -1.84 9.51
C ASP A 44 -13.09 -1.19 10.47
N ALA A 45 -12.88 0.07 10.87
CA ALA A 45 -13.74 0.80 11.81
C ALA A 45 -14.94 1.50 11.13
N ARG A 46 -14.84 1.77 9.82
CA ARG A 46 -15.84 2.58 9.09
C ARG A 46 -17.12 1.80 8.81
N ARG A 47 -18.27 2.48 8.85
CA ARG A 47 -19.56 1.95 8.40
C ARG A 47 -20.01 2.58 7.08
N PRO A 48 -20.74 1.85 6.22
CA PRO A 48 -21.31 2.42 4.99
C PRO A 48 -22.18 3.64 5.29
N GLY A 49 -22.04 4.71 4.50
CA GLY A 49 -22.81 5.94 4.64
C GLY A 49 -22.23 6.96 5.65
N GLU A 50 -21.18 6.63 6.39
CA GLU A 50 -20.49 7.59 7.25
C GLU A 50 -19.63 8.59 6.46
N VAL A 51 -19.46 9.78 7.04
CA VAL A 51 -18.52 10.81 6.56
C VAL A 51 -17.13 10.20 6.42
N TRP A 52 -16.42 10.57 5.36
CA TRP A 52 -15.07 10.08 5.11
C TRP A 52 -14.11 10.56 6.21
N GLN A 53 -13.58 9.62 7.00
CA GLN A 53 -12.61 9.86 8.07
C GLN A 53 -11.44 8.86 7.98
N MET A 54 -10.72 8.90 6.86
CA MET A 54 -9.60 8.00 6.62
C MET A 54 -8.26 8.68 6.91
N PRO A 55 -7.37 8.08 7.71
CA PRO A 55 -6.01 8.58 7.87
C PRO A 55 -5.27 8.61 6.53
N TYR A 56 -4.56 9.70 6.25
CA TYR A 56 -3.69 9.88 5.06
C TYR A 56 -4.36 9.87 3.68
N LEU A 57 -5.64 9.49 3.58
CA LEU A 57 -6.42 9.59 2.35
C LEU A 57 -7.44 10.72 2.49
N PRO A 58 -7.30 11.85 1.77
CA PRO A 58 -8.18 13.00 1.92
C PRO A 58 -9.61 12.75 1.41
N VAL A 59 -9.77 11.79 0.49
CA VAL A 59 -11.06 11.38 -0.10
C VAL A 59 -11.07 9.88 -0.28
N ASP A 60 -12.25 9.27 -0.46
CA ASP A 60 -12.35 7.91 -0.95
C ASP A 60 -11.87 7.87 -2.41
N PRO A 61 -10.79 7.14 -2.75
CA PRO A 61 -10.35 7.03 -4.15
C PRO A 61 -11.45 6.52 -5.07
N GLN A 62 -12.40 5.72 -4.56
CA GLN A 62 -13.50 5.18 -5.37
C GLN A 62 -14.46 6.28 -5.85
N ASP A 63 -14.65 7.36 -5.07
CA ASP A 63 -15.54 8.48 -5.43
C ASP A 63 -15.11 9.17 -6.73
N ILE A 64 -13.85 9.03 -7.11
CA ILE A 64 -13.28 9.60 -8.33
C ILE A 64 -12.83 8.53 -9.34
N GLY A 65 -13.20 7.27 -9.14
CA GLY A 65 -12.83 6.15 -10.02
C GLY A 65 -11.34 5.77 -9.96
N CYS A 66 -10.72 5.97 -8.80
CA CYS A 66 -9.37 5.52 -8.46
C CYS A 66 -9.44 4.41 -7.40
N SER A 67 -8.27 3.84 -7.08
CA SER A 67 -8.14 2.81 -6.05
C SER A 67 -6.99 3.16 -5.12
N TYR A 68 -7.12 2.81 -3.84
CA TYR A 68 -6.02 2.85 -2.89
C TYR A 68 -5.04 1.70 -3.18
N GLU A 69 -3.74 1.99 -3.16
CA GLU A 69 -2.69 0.99 -3.35
C GLU A 69 -1.74 0.95 -2.15
N ALA A 70 -1.64 -0.23 -1.51
CA ALA A 70 -0.65 -0.50 -0.48
C ALA A 70 0.58 -1.17 -1.13
N VAL A 71 1.65 -0.39 -1.35
CA VAL A 71 2.88 -0.94 -1.94
C VAL A 71 3.83 -1.38 -0.85
N ILE A 72 4.10 -2.68 -0.78
CA ILE A 72 5.12 -3.24 0.12
C ILE A 72 6.46 -3.24 -0.60
N ARG A 73 7.40 -2.43 -0.12
CA ARG A 73 8.81 -2.61 -0.50
C ARG A 73 9.46 -3.61 0.44
N VAL A 74 9.82 -4.77 -0.10
CA VAL A 74 10.75 -5.70 0.56
C VAL A 74 12.14 -5.09 0.44
N ASN A 75 12.64 -4.46 1.50
CA ASN A 75 14.06 -4.11 1.61
C ASN A 75 14.74 -5.02 2.64
N SER A 76 16.07 -5.07 2.62
CA SER A 76 16.91 -5.90 3.51
C SER A 76 16.77 -5.59 5.01
N GLN A 77 15.98 -4.59 5.40
CA GLN A 77 15.64 -4.28 6.80
C GLN A 77 14.34 -4.98 7.26
N SER A 78 13.50 -5.44 6.33
CA SER A 78 12.16 -6.00 6.58
C SER A 78 12.08 -7.53 6.70
N GLY A 79 13.23 -8.22 6.74
CA GLY A 79 13.37 -9.66 6.50
C GLY A 79 12.60 -10.64 7.41
N LYS A 80 11.81 -10.17 8.38
CA LYS A 80 10.97 -11.03 9.26
C LYS A 80 9.48 -10.93 8.93
N SER A 81 8.98 -9.73 8.67
CA SER A 81 7.55 -9.46 8.48
C SER A 81 7.11 -9.54 7.00
N GLY A 82 8.04 -9.32 6.07
CA GLY A 82 7.74 -9.35 4.62
C GLY A 82 7.37 -10.74 4.11
N SER A 83 8.06 -11.79 4.59
CA SER A 83 7.86 -13.18 4.14
C SER A 83 6.52 -13.74 4.61
N ALA A 84 6.14 -13.48 5.87
CA ALA A 84 4.85 -13.92 6.42
C ALA A 84 3.67 -13.21 5.75
N TRP A 85 3.81 -11.91 5.47
CA TRP A 85 2.80 -11.15 4.74
C TRP A 85 2.64 -11.61 3.29
N LEU A 86 3.74 -11.92 2.59
CA LEU A 86 3.72 -12.44 1.22
C LEU A 86 2.98 -13.79 1.15
N ILE A 87 3.19 -14.66 2.15
CA ILE A 87 2.49 -15.95 2.23
C ILE A 87 1.00 -15.76 2.55
N GLU A 88 0.65 -14.84 3.44
CA GLU A 88 -0.75 -14.55 3.76
C GLU A 88 -1.50 -13.98 2.55
N GLN A 89 -0.88 -13.09 1.76
CA GLN A 89 -1.50 -12.48 0.58
C GLN A 89 -1.55 -13.43 -0.62
N ASN A 90 -0.48 -14.18 -0.91
CA ASN A 90 -0.42 -15.03 -2.10
C ASN A 90 -1.05 -16.42 -1.89
N HIS A 91 -1.11 -16.91 -0.65
CA HIS A 91 -1.56 -18.27 -0.34
C HIS A 91 -2.69 -18.33 0.72
N GLY A 92 -3.12 -17.21 1.30
CA GLY A 92 -4.22 -17.16 2.27
C GLY A 92 -3.90 -17.81 3.62
N LEU A 93 -2.63 -18.14 3.87
CA LEU A 93 -2.20 -18.88 5.06
C LEU A 93 -1.71 -17.91 6.14
N LYS A 94 -2.40 -17.85 7.27
CA LYS A 94 -1.94 -17.15 8.47
C LYS A 94 -0.88 -17.98 9.19
N LEU A 95 0.38 -17.59 9.09
CA LEU A 95 1.45 -18.31 9.78
C LEU A 95 1.33 -18.15 11.31
N PRO A 96 1.34 -19.25 12.08
CA PRO A 96 1.45 -19.21 13.54
C PRO A 96 2.73 -18.51 13.99
N ARG A 97 2.66 -17.78 15.11
CA ARG A 97 3.75 -16.92 15.63
C ARG A 97 5.09 -17.65 15.81
N MET A 98 5.06 -18.96 16.09
CA MET A 98 6.28 -19.78 16.20
C MET A 98 6.97 -19.97 14.85
N LEU A 99 6.21 -20.23 13.79
CA LEU A 99 6.74 -20.51 12.45
C LEU A 99 7.29 -19.24 11.76
N GLN A 100 6.80 -18.07 12.18
CA GLN A 100 7.38 -16.77 11.79
C GLN A 100 8.80 -16.57 12.33
N GLN A 101 9.18 -17.26 13.41
CA GLN A 101 10.53 -17.17 14.00
C GLN A 101 11.54 -18.07 13.27
N ASP A 102 11.09 -19.12 12.59
CA ASP A 102 11.98 -20.06 11.90
C ASP A 102 12.46 -19.55 10.53
N PHE A 103 11.78 -18.57 9.93
CA PHE A 103 12.22 -17.88 8.71
C PHE A 103 13.29 -16.80 9.00
N GLN A 104 14.27 -17.12 9.84
CA GLN A 104 15.44 -16.26 10.04
C GLN A 104 16.49 -16.56 8.96
N PRO A 105 16.99 -15.55 8.22
CA PRO A 105 18.25 -15.75 7.52
C PRO A 105 19.33 -16.00 8.57
N ALA A 106 20.11 -17.07 8.39
CA ALA A 106 21.28 -17.35 9.23
C ALA A 106 22.14 -16.07 9.29
N ARG A 107 22.31 -15.51 10.49
CA ARG A 107 23.28 -14.42 10.71
C ARG A 107 24.65 -14.98 10.36
N THR A 108 25.19 -14.60 9.21
CA THR A 108 26.60 -14.83 8.89
C THR A 108 27.42 -14.18 10.01
N ALA A 109 28.11 -14.99 10.79
CA ALA A 109 29.04 -14.52 11.80
C ALA A 109 30.08 -13.64 11.11
N ARG A 110 30.13 -12.36 11.50
CA ARG A 110 31.24 -11.47 11.18
C ARG A 110 32.43 -11.96 12.00
N ASN A 111 33.26 -12.82 11.43
CA ASN A 111 34.59 -13.06 11.96
C ASN A 111 35.43 -11.79 11.77
N ARG A 112 36.16 -11.43 12.83
CA ARG A 112 37.16 -10.35 12.83
C ARG A 112 38.30 -10.68 11.88
#